data_AF-A0A1R4H9A8-F1
#
_entry.id   AF-A0A1R4H9A8-F1
#
_cell.length_a   1.000
_cell.length_b   1.000
_cell.length_c   1.000
_cell.angle_alpha   90.00
_cell.angle_beta   90.00
_cell.angle_gamma   90.00
#
_symmetry.space_group_name_H-M   'P 1'
#
loop_
_entity.id
_entity.type
_entity.pdbx_description
1 polymer ?
#
loop_
_entity_poly.entity_id
_entity_poly.type
_entity_poly.pdbx_seq_one_letter_code
_entity_poly.pdbx_strand_id
1 'polypeptide(L)' 'MEKRQIRSEWISDTLANPARIESDQDDPNLLHVLKPIAERSFRILRVIYNETVSPVAIITAYFDDDVKDL' A
#
# COMPACT_ATOMS: atom_id res chain seq x y z
N MET A 1 9.49 17.14 3.94
CA MET A 1 8.67 15.91 3.96
C MET A 1 9.60 14.78 3.55
N GLU A 2 10.26 14.14 4.52
CA GLU A 2 11.44 13.30 4.27
C GLU A 2 11.37 12.00 5.08
N LYS A 3 10.15 11.51 5.39
CA LYS A 3 9.95 10.58 6.52
C LYS A 3 9.63 9.14 6.19
N ARG A 4 9.50 8.75 4.93
CA ARG A 4 9.47 7.33 4.53
C ARG A 4 10.16 7.25 3.19
N GLN A 5 11.28 6.55 3.07
CA GLN A 5 12.01 6.35 1.81
C GLN A 5 11.20 5.43 0.86
N ILE A 6 9.96 5.81 0.58
CA ILE A 6 9.01 5.09 -0.29
C ILE A 6 8.96 5.87 -1.58
N ARG A 7 9.37 5.20 -2.67
CA ARG A 7 9.34 5.81 -3.99
C ARG A 7 7.90 5.85 -4.49
N SER A 8 7.53 6.93 -5.17
CA SER A 8 6.20 7.05 -5.79
C SER A 8 5.95 5.94 -6.81
N GLU A 9 6.99 5.48 -7.51
CA GLU A 9 6.92 4.35 -8.45
C GLU A 9 6.40 3.07 -7.77
N TRP A 10 6.83 2.77 -6.54
CA TRP A 10 6.37 1.61 -5.80
C TRP A 10 4.91 1.74 -5.40
N ILE A 11 4.46 2.95 -5.07
CA ILE A 11 3.06 3.21 -4.74
C ILE A 11 2.20 2.98 -6.00
N SER A 12 2.57 3.60 -7.12
CA SER A 12 1.84 3.45 -8.38
C SER A 12 1.79 2.00 -8.85
N ASP A 13 2.91 1.27 -8.76
CA ASP A 13 2.99 -0.14 -9.15
C ASP A 13 2.22 -1.07 -8.18
N THR A 14 2.18 -0.75 -6.89
CA THR A 14 1.37 -1.47 -5.90
C THR A 14 -0.12 -1.27 -6.14
N LEU A 15 -0.55 -0.06 -6.50
CA LEU A 15 -1.94 0.23 -6.86
C LEU A 15 -2.35 -0.45 -8.17
N ALA A 16 -1.46 -0.49 -9.16
CA ALA A 16 -1.76 -1.08 -10.46
C ALA A 16 -1.74 -2.62 -10.45
N ASN A 17 -0.81 -3.22 -9.70
CA ASN A 17 -0.58 -4.67 -9.68
C ASN A 17 -0.35 -5.15 -8.24
N PRO A 18 -1.38 -5.12 -7.38
CA PRO A 18 -1.26 -5.60 -6.00
C PRO A 18 -1.11 -7.12 -5.95
N ALA A 19 -0.34 -7.61 -4.97
CA ALA A 19 -0.27 -9.03 -4.66
C ALA A 19 -1.45 -9.49 -3.78
N ARG A 20 -1.95 -8.58 -2.92
CA ARG A 20 -3.14 -8.79 -2.08
C ARG A 20 -3.92 -7.49 -1.93
N ILE A 21 -5.24 -7.62 -1.87
CA ILE A 21 -6.19 -6.53 -1.59
C ILE A 21 -7.00 -6.94 -0.37
N GLU A 22 -7.09 -6.06 0.62
CA GLU A 22 -7.85 -6.26 1.85
C GLU A 22 -8.70 -5.02 2.11
N SER A 23 -9.94 -5.18 2.57
CA SER A 23 -10.71 -4.06 3.11
C SER A 23 -10.20 -3.71 4.51
N ASP A 24 -10.21 -2.43 4.86
CA ASP A 24 -9.93 -2.03 6.24
C ASP A 24 -11.02 -2.56 7.19
N GLN A 25 -10.63 -2.93 8.40
CA GLN A 25 -11.53 -3.57 9.38
C GLN A 25 -12.42 -2.56 10.10
N ASP A 26 -11.99 -1.31 10.20
CA ASP A 26 -12.65 -0.23 10.92
C ASP A 26 -13.39 0.74 9.96
N ASP A 27 -12.85 0.98 8.76
CA ASP A 27 -13.46 1.85 7.73
C ASP A 27 -13.68 1.12 6.39
N PRO A 28 -14.93 0.74 6.05
CA PRO A 28 -15.22 0.01 4.81
C PRO A 28 -14.94 0.81 3.52
N ASN A 29 -14.66 2.12 3.60
CA ASN A 29 -14.30 2.94 2.45
C ASN A 29 -12.80 2.92 2.14
N LEU A 30 -11.99 2.28 3.00
CA LEU A 30 -10.55 2.16 2.82
C LEU A 30 -10.18 0.76 2.32
N LEU A 31 -9.29 0.76 1.32
CA LEU A 31 -8.67 -0.44 0.80
C LEU A 31 -7.19 -0.45 1.14
N HIS A 32 -6.71 -1.62 1.57
CA HIS A 32 -5.32 -1.92 1.79
C HIS A 32 -4.83 -2.78 0.63
N VAL A 33 -3.86 -2.27 -0.12
CA VAL A 33 -3.18 -3.05 -1.15
C VAL A 33 -1.74 -3.31 -0.73
N LEU A 34 -1.33 -4.55 -0.89
CA LEU A 34 -0.04 -5.05 -0.45
C LEU A 34 0.75 -5.56 -1.65
N LYS A 35 2.05 -5.26 -1.67
CA LYS A 35 2.98 -5.80 -2.66
C LYS A 35 4.39 -5.98 -2.08
N PRO A 36 5.07 -7.11 -2.35
CA PRO A 36 6.47 -7.25 -1.98
C PRO A 36 7.35 -6.43 -2.94
N ILE A 37 8.25 -5.60 -2.38
CA ILE A 37 9.15 -4.75 -3.17
C ILE A 37 10.52 -5.41 -3.27
N ALA A 38 10.85 -5.96 -4.44
CA ALA A 38 12.10 -6.68 -4.68
C ALA A 38 13.35 -5.82 -4.38
N GLU A 39 13.33 -4.54 -4.79
CA GLU A 39 14.40 -3.57 -4.56
C GLU A 39 14.57 -3.20 -3.08
N ARG A 40 13.62 -3.60 -2.22
CA ARG A 40 13.67 -3.40 -0.77
C ARG A 40 13.69 -4.73 -0.03
N SER A 41 14.43 -5.71 -0.54
CA SER A 41 14.59 -7.03 0.10
C SER A 41 13.26 -7.74 0.33
N PHE A 42 12.33 -7.59 -0.62
CA PHE A 42 10.97 -8.14 -0.57
C PHE A 42 10.15 -7.70 0.64
N ARG A 43 10.47 -6.54 1.23
CA ARG A 43 9.61 -5.94 2.26
C ARG A 43 8.24 -5.61 1.67
N ILE A 44 7.19 -5.85 2.45
CA ILE A 44 5.82 -5.68 2.02
C ILE A 44 5.44 -4.21 2.11
N LEU A 45 5.18 -3.57 0.97
CA LEU A 45 4.61 -2.23 0.94
C LEU A 45 3.09 -2.35 1.06
N ARG A 46 2.53 -1.76 2.12
CA ARG A 46 1.09 -1.56 2.28
C ARG A 46 0.74 -0.12 1.89
N VAL A 47 -0.21 0.03 0.98
CA VAL A 47 -0.80 1.32 0.60
C VAL A 47 -2.27 1.31 0.97
N ILE A 48 -2.68 2.32 1.72
CA ILE A 48 -4.08 2.54 2.13
C ILE A 48 -4.63 3.70 1.32
N TYR A 49 -5.73 3.48 0.62
CA TYR A 49 -6.40 4.52 -0.16
C TYR A 49 -7.91 4.46 -0.01
N ASN A 50 -8.55 5.61 -0.19
CA ASN A 50 -9.99 5.72 -0.26
C ASN A 50 -10.43 5.74 -1.73
N GLU A 51 -11.16 4.70 -2.15
CA GLU A 51 -11.65 4.56 -3.53
C GLU A 51 -12.95 5.35 -3.81
N THR A 52 -13.63 5.81 -2.75
CA THR A 52 -14.94 6.48 -2.84
C THR A 52 -14.84 7.95 -3.25
N VAL A 53 -13.63 8.51 -3.29
CA VAL A 53 -13.35 9.89 -3.66
C VAL A 53 -12.61 9.98 -4.99
N SER A 54 -12.91 11.02 -5.78
CA SER A 54 -12.26 11.27 -7.07
C SER A 54 -11.54 12.62 -7.07
N PRO A 55 -10.20 12.67 -7.29
CA PRO A 55 -9.32 11.52 -7.53
C PRO A 55 -9.12 10.67 -6.27
N VAL A 56 -8.75 9.39 -6.46
CA VAL A 56 -8.44 8.46 -5.36
C VAL A 56 -7.42 9.09 -4.41
N ALA A 57 -7.75 9.10 -3.12
CA ALA A 57 -6.90 9.69 -2.09
C ALA A 57 -6.06 8.60 -1.41
N ILE A 58 -4.73 8.66 -1.59
CA ILE A 58 -3.80 7.83 -0.83
C ILE A 58 -3.73 8.39 0.59
N ILE A 59 -4.20 7.62 1.56
CA ILE A 59 -4.24 8.00 2.96
C ILE A 59 -2.88 7.78 3.61
N THR A 60 -2.27 6.61 3.37
CA THR A 60 -0.93 6.32 3.87
C THR A 60 -0.23 5.23 3.07
N ALA A 61 1.10 5.19 3.14
CA ALA A 61 1.93 4.10 2.64
C ALA A 61 3.07 3.81 3.62
N TYR A 62 3.35 2.54 3.88
CA TYR A 62 4.44 2.08 4.74
C TYR A 62 4.86 0.65 4.44
N PHE A 63 6.08 0.30 4.86
CA PHE A 63 6.51 -1.10 4.87
C PHE A 63 5.96 -1.79 6.11
N ASP A 64 5.22 -2.87 5.90
CA ASP A 64 4.56 -3.69 6.91
C ASP A 64 5.44 -4.93 7.16
N ASP A 65 6.03 -5.03 8.35
CA ASP A 65 6.92 -6.14 8.74
C ASP A 65 6.15 -7.28 9.47
N ASP A 66 4.85 -7.09 9.72
CA ASP A 66 3.98 -8.09 10.35
C ASP A 66 3.39 -9.09 9.34
N VAL A 67 3.32 -8.71 8.07
CA VAL A 67 2.90 -9.61 6.97
C VAL A 67 4.02 -10.61 6.68
N LYS A 68 3.74 -11.91 6.87
CA LYS A 68 4.73 -13.00 6.71
C LYS A 68 4.36 -14.03 5.64
N ASP A 69 3.16 -13.94 5.07
CA ASP A 69 2.57 -14.95 4.18
C ASP A 69 2.28 -14.41 2.75
N LEU A 70 3.16 -13.55 2.22
CA LEU A 70 3.02 -12.94 0.89
C LEU A 70 4.14 -13.36 -0.07
#